data_AF-A0A2R7NW72-F1
#
_entry.id   AF-A0A2R7NW72-F1
#
_cell.length_a   1.000
_cell.length_b   1.000
_cell.length_c   1.000
_cell.angle_alpha   90.00
_cell.angle_beta   90.00
_cell.angle_gamma   90.00
#
_symmetry.space_group_name_H-M   'P 1'
#
loop_
_entity.id
_entity.type
_entity.pdbx_description
1 polymer ?
#
loop_
_entity_poly.entity_id
_entity_poly.type
_entity_poly.pdbx_seq_one_letter_code
_entity_poly.pdbx_strand_id
1 'polypeptide(L)'
;MDKITTIKERIFFFLEKKDIKKETFYKETGMSSSNFKGAALKSDLGVDKLSKIIIVYPELKESNNLRWLITGEGNLDLSQKKDQQKVDLYNENNSEKLGDLLANMYAQYDTVDKGLSFIQKKIAELEKKYDKAIAKQNKDLEEILTQTKGVVK
;
A
#
# COMPACT_ATOMS: atom_id res chain seq x y z
N MET A 1 -2.70 18.49 24.39
CA MET A 1 -3.57 17.48 23.77
C MET A 1 -2.80 16.19 23.75
N ASP A 2 -3.32 15.15 24.40
CA ASP A 2 -2.67 13.85 24.46
C ASP A 2 -2.47 13.30 23.04
N LYS A 3 -1.29 12.76 22.78
CA LYS A 3 -0.94 12.19 21.48
C LYS A 3 -1.86 10.98 21.24
N ILE A 4 -2.72 11.05 20.23
CA ILE A 4 -3.52 9.89 19.80
C ILE A 4 -2.54 8.87 19.21
N THR A 5 -2.33 7.76 19.90
CA THR A 5 -1.26 6.80 19.56
C THR A 5 -1.81 5.55 18.88
N THR A 6 -2.95 5.04 19.32
CA THR A 6 -3.47 3.73 18.88
C THR A 6 -4.62 3.85 17.88
N ILE A 7 -4.85 2.77 17.13
CA ILE A 7 -6.01 2.64 16.22
C ILE A 7 -7.33 2.84 16.99
N LYS A 8 -7.44 2.30 18.21
CA LYS A 8 -8.66 2.39 19.03
C LYS A 8 -8.93 3.82 19.49
N GLU A 9 -7.89 4.56 19.85
CA GLU A 9 -8.02 6.00 20.16
C GLU A 9 -8.43 6.79 18.92
N ARG A 10 -7.88 6.47 17.73
CA ARG A 10 -8.31 7.08 16.46
C ARG A 10 -9.76 6.77 16.11
N ILE A 11 -10.23 5.54 16.36
CA ILE A 11 -11.65 5.20 16.21
C ILE A 11 -12.50 6.09 17.13
N PHE A 12 -12.14 6.23 18.40
CA PHE A 12 -12.88 7.11 19.32
C PHE A 12 -12.87 8.58 18.89
N PHE A 13 -11.74 9.08 18.40
CA PHE A 13 -11.66 10.42 17.83
C PHE A 13 -12.60 10.57 16.61
N PHE A 14 -12.63 9.58 15.72
CA PHE A 14 -13.57 9.56 14.60
C PHE A 14 -15.03 9.59 15.06
N LEU A 15 -15.40 8.78 16.06
CA LEU A 15 -16.75 8.75 16.62
C LEU A 15 -17.13 10.11 17.23
N GLU A 16 -16.22 10.74 17.96
CA GLU A 16 -16.42 12.09 18.52
C GLU A 16 -16.64 13.13 17.42
N LYS A 17 -15.83 13.11 16.35
CA LYS A 17 -15.99 14.01 15.20
C LYS A 17 -17.30 13.83 14.44
N LYS A 18 -17.88 12.63 14.49
CA LYS A 18 -19.16 12.28 13.85
C LYS A 18 -20.36 12.36 14.78
N ASP A 19 -20.15 12.74 16.05
CA ASP A 19 -21.19 12.70 17.11
C ASP A 19 -21.87 11.32 17.24
N ILE A 20 -21.08 10.25 17.10
CA ILE A 20 -21.55 8.87 17.22
C ILE A 20 -21.29 8.38 18.65
N LYS A 21 -22.35 7.95 19.34
CA LYS A 21 -22.25 7.34 20.67
C LYS A 21 -21.53 5.99 20.59
N LYS A 22 -20.70 5.67 21.59
CA LYS A 22 -19.94 4.41 21.65
C LYS A 22 -20.87 3.18 21.64
N GLU A 23 -22.02 3.30 22.27
CA GLU A 23 -23.05 2.25 22.31
C GLU A 23 -23.59 1.95 20.91
N THR A 24 -23.82 2.97 20.09
CA THR A 24 -24.21 2.83 18.68
C THR A 24 -23.12 2.14 17.91
N PHE A 25 -21.86 2.57 18.06
CA PHE A 25 -20.71 1.94 17.42
C PHE A 25 -20.59 0.45 17.76
N TYR A 26 -20.69 0.07 19.03
CA TYR A 26 -20.62 -1.32 19.45
C TYR A 26 -21.75 -2.15 18.85
N LYS A 27 -22.96 -1.60 18.78
CA LYS A 27 -24.13 -2.27 18.19
C LYS A 27 -23.97 -2.46 16.69
N GLU A 28 -23.58 -1.42 15.95
CA GLU A 28 -23.46 -1.45 14.50
C GLU A 28 -22.30 -2.33 14.02
N THR A 29 -21.18 -2.31 14.74
CA THR A 29 -20.00 -3.12 14.40
C THR A 29 -20.04 -4.55 14.97
N GLY A 30 -21.00 -4.85 15.84
CA GLY A 30 -21.08 -6.11 16.58
C GLY A 30 -19.91 -6.32 17.54
N MET A 31 -19.25 -5.24 17.98
CA MET A 31 -18.10 -5.30 18.87
C MET A 31 -18.52 -5.23 20.33
N SER A 32 -17.90 -6.05 21.18
CA SER A 32 -18.07 -5.91 22.63
C SER A 32 -17.30 -4.70 23.15
N SER A 33 -17.92 -3.95 24.08
CA SER A 33 -17.27 -2.85 24.79
C SER A 33 -16.00 -3.27 25.55
N SER A 34 -15.87 -4.56 25.90
CA SER A 34 -14.66 -5.11 26.53
C SER A 34 -13.42 -5.02 25.62
N ASN A 35 -13.60 -4.96 24.29
CA ASN A 35 -12.48 -4.83 23.34
C ASN A 35 -11.85 -3.42 23.35
N PHE A 36 -12.50 -2.46 23.98
CA PHE A 36 -12.14 -1.04 23.96
C PHE A 36 -12.03 -0.44 25.38
N LYS A 37 -11.80 -1.27 26.41
CA LYS A 37 -11.67 -0.86 27.81
C LYS A 37 -10.42 -1.48 28.45
N GLY A 38 -9.91 -0.83 29.50
CA GLY A 38 -8.80 -1.33 30.31
C GLY A 38 -7.55 -1.65 29.49
N ALA A 39 -6.91 -2.79 29.78
CA ALA A 39 -5.72 -3.25 29.05
C ALA A 39 -5.99 -3.48 27.55
N ALA A 40 -7.23 -3.87 27.19
CA ALA A 40 -7.60 -4.09 25.81
C ALA A 40 -7.69 -2.79 25.00
N LEU A 41 -7.77 -1.60 25.62
CA LEU A 41 -7.68 -0.35 24.88
C LEU A 41 -6.28 -0.11 24.30
N LYS A 42 -5.25 -0.59 25.01
CA LYS A 42 -3.83 -0.42 24.64
C LYS A 42 -3.32 -1.52 23.71
N SER A 43 -4.08 -2.60 23.51
CA SER A 43 -3.72 -3.66 22.57
C SER A 43 -4.14 -3.29 21.14
N ASP A 44 -3.49 -3.90 20.16
CA ASP A 44 -3.89 -3.75 18.77
C ASP A 44 -5.29 -4.32 18.51
N LEU A 45 -5.91 -3.82 17.45
CA LEU A 45 -7.17 -4.32 16.94
C LEU A 45 -6.86 -5.32 15.82
N GLY A 46 -7.38 -6.54 15.92
CA GLY A 46 -7.24 -7.54 14.86
C GLY A 46 -7.78 -7.05 13.51
N VAL A 47 -7.15 -7.48 12.42
CA VAL A 47 -7.49 -7.08 11.04
C VAL A 47 -8.94 -7.44 10.69
N ASP A 48 -9.44 -8.55 11.21
CA ASP A 48 -10.83 -8.99 11.09
C ASP A 48 -11.81 -7.96 11.68
N LYS A 49 -11.48 -7.41 12.84
CA LYS A 49 -12.30 -6.41 13.53
C LYS A 49 -12.23 -5.06 12.83
N LEU A 50 -11.04 -4.67 12.38
CA LEU A 50 -10.86 -3.44 11.60
C LEU A 50 -11.67 -3.50 10.29
N SER A 51 -11.69 -4.64 9.61
CA SER A 51 -12.47 -4.85 8.39
C SER A 51 -13.97 -4.65 8.62
N LYS A 52 -14.52 -5.17 9.73
CA LYS A 52 -15.93 -4.94 10.09
C LYS A 52 -16.24 -3.46 10.32
N ILE A 53 -15.34 -2.72 10.97
CA ILE A 53 -15.50 -1.29 11.21
C ILE A 53 -15.55 -0.51 9.90
N ILE A 54 -14.65 -0.80 8.96
CA ILE A 54 -14.59 -0.12 7.66
C ILE A 54 -15.83 -0.42 6.80
N ILE A 55 -16.40 -1.62 6.91
CA ILE A 55 -17.66 -1.97 6.23
C ILE A 55 -18.83 -1.13 6.78
N VAL A 56 -18.90 -0.95 8.09
CA VAL A 56 -19.97 -0.20 8.76
C VAL A 56 -19.80 1.32 8.59
N TYR A 57 -18.56 1.81 8.53
CA TYR A 57 -18.22 3.22 8.31
C TYR A 57 -17.36 3.38 7.05
N PRO A 58 -17.96 3.36 5.84
CA PRO A 58 -17.24 3.40 4.58
C PRO A 58 -16.37 4.65 4.39
N GLU A 59 -16.65 5.75 5.08
CA GLU A 59 -15.79 6.94 5.06
C GLU A 59 -14.37 6.68 5.57
N LEU A 60 -14.16 5.63 6.38
CA LEU A 60 -12.84 5.20 6.80
C LEU A 60 -12.09 4.40 5.73
N LYS A 61 -12.79 3.96 4.68
CA LYS A 61 -12.21 3.21 3.55
C LYS A 61 -11.41 4.10 2.60
N GLU A 62 -11.73 5.40 2.54
CA GLU A 62 -11.00 6.37 1.72
C GLU A 62 -9.50 6.32 2.04
N SER A 63 -8.65 6.34 1.00
CA SER A 63 -7.21 6.07 1.15
C SER A 63 -6.52 6.94 2.21
N ASN A 64 -6.90 8.21 2.31
CA ASN A 64 -6.35 9.14 3.30
C ASN A 64 -6.80 8.82 4.73
N ASN A 65 -8.08 8.48 4.91
CA ASN A 65 -8.64 8.14 6.22
C ASN A 65 -8.14 6.78 6.71
N LEU A 66 -7.99 5.81 5.80
CA LEU A 66 -7.46 4.49 6.12
C LEU A 66 -5.99 4.58 6.56
N ARG A 67 -5.18 5.37 5.84
CA ARG A 67 -3.78 5.64 6.20
C ARG A 67 -3.70 6.26 7.59
N TRP A 68 -4.44 7.34 7.83
CA TRP A 68 -4.51 7.98 9.15
C TRP A 68 -4.93 7.00 10.24
N LEU A 69 -5.95 6.17 9.99
CA LEU A 69 -6.46 5.20 10.96
C LEU A 69 -5.41 4.15 11.34
N ILE A 70 -4.65 3.64 10.37
CA ILE A 70 -3.68 2.56 10.61
C ILE A 70 -2.36 3.11 11.16
N THR A 71 -1.78 4.12 10.50
CA THR A 71 -0.43 4.59 10.83
C THR A 71 -0.42 5.76 11.81
N GLY A 72 -1.54 6.46 11.97
CA GLY A 72 -1.61 7.73 12.71
C GLY A 72 -1.04 8.92 11.93
N GLU A 73 -0.62 8.72 10.68
CA GLU A 73 -0.04 9.77 9.85
C GLU A 73 -1.08 10.38 8.90
N GLY A 74 -1.10 11.70 8.82
CA GLY A 74 -2.08 12.46 8.04
C GLY A 74 -3.21 12.99 8.93
N ASN A 75 -4.30 13.43 8.30
CA ASN A 75 -5.47 13.97 8.99
C ASN A 75 -6.73 13.21 8.56
N LEU A 76 -7.68 13.07 9.49
CA LEU A 76 -9.01 12.56 9.18
C LEU A 76 -9.79 13.59 8.36
N ASP A 77 -10.18 13.22 7.15
CA ASP A 77 -10.98 14.03 6.24
C ASP A 77 -12.44 13.53 6.22
N LEU A 78 -13.33 14.32 6.82
CA LEU A 78 -14.77 14.05 6.85
C LEU A 78 -15.56 14.99 5.94
N SER A 79 -14.89 15.73 5.04
CA SER A 79 -15.50 16.72 4.15
C SER A 79 -16.28 16.10 2.98
N GLN A 80 -17.03 15.03 3.24
CA GLN A 80 -17.95 14.46 2.26
C GLN A 80 -19.35 15.05 2.48
N LYS A 81 -19.65 16.13 1.77
CA LYS A 81 -21.04 16.53 1.53
C LYS A 81 -21.71 15.40 0.74
N LYS A 82 -22.85 14.93 1.26
CA LYS A 82 -23.83 14.15 0.49
C LYS A 82 -24.40 15.03 -0.62
N ASP A 83 -23.71 15.12 -1.74
CA ASP A 83 -24.37 15.47 -2.99
C ASP A 83 -24.56 14.19 -3.77
N GLN A 84 -25.78 13.65 -3.70
CA GLN A 84 -26.37 12.94 -4.82
C GLN A 84 -26.46 13.93 -6.01
N GLN A 85 -25.33 14.23 -6.63
CA GLN A 85 -25.33 14.88 -7.93
C GLN A 85 -25.62 13.79 -8.96
N LYS A 86 -26.85 13.82 -9.49
CA LYS A 86 -27.10 13.39 -10.86
C LYS A 86 -25.98 13.95 -11.73
N VAL A 87 -25.20 13.07 -12.32
CA VAL A 87 -24.16 13.41 -13.28
C VAL A 87 -24.85 13.88 -14.56
N ASP A 88 -25.20 15.16 -14.62
CA ASP A 88 -25.35 15.87 -15.89
C ASP A 88 -23.94 16.38 -16.26
N LEU A 89 -23.07 15.48 -16.73
CA LEU A 89 -21.77 15.83 -17.33
C LEU A 89 -21.79 15.52 -18.83
N TYR A 90 -22.34 16.43 -19.62
CA TYR A 90 -21.94 16.57 -21.02
C TYR A 90 -21.87 18.07 -21.38
N ASN A 91 -20.71 18.66 -21.11
CA ASN A 91 -20.21 19.81 -21.87
C ASN A 91 -19.09 19.26 -22.76
N GLU A 92 -19.27 19.32 -24.09
CA GLU A 92 -18.39 18.72 -25.12
C GLU A 92 -16.90 19.10 -24.97
N ASN A 93 -16.61 20.28 -24.40
CA ASN A 93 -15.24 20.75 -24.16
C ASN A 93 -14.46 19.98 -23.08
N ASN A 94 -15.14 19.25 -22.18
CA ASN A 94 -14.47 18.47 -21.12
C ASN A 94 -14.19 17.02 -21.53
N SER A 95 -14.94 16.46 -22.49
CA SER A 95 -14.71 15.10 -22.98
C SER A 95 -13.45 14.98 -23.84
N GLU A 96 -13.14 15.99 -24.66
CA GLU A 96 -11.90 16.02 -25.45
C GLU A 96 -10.67 16.11 -24.54
N LYS A 97 -10.69 17.00 -23.54
CA LYS A 97 -9.59 17.16 -22.59
C LYS A 97 -9.34 15.89 -21.76
N LEU A 98 -10.39 15.12 -21.46
CA LEU A 98 -10.27 13.82 -20.80
C LEU A 98 -9.67 12.76 -21.76
N GLY A 99 -10.09 12.77 -23.03
CA GLY A 99 -9.53 11.91 -24.07
C GLY A 99 -8.03 12.16 -24.29
N ASP A 100 -7.63 13.42 -24.38
CA ASP A 100 -6.22 13.81 -24.54
C ASP A 100 -5.37 13.40 -23.33
N LEU A 101 -5.90 13.55 -22.11
CA LEU A 101 -5.22 13.09 -20.90
C LEU A 101 -5.02 11.57 -20.90
N LEU A 102 -6.05 10.81 -21.29
CA LEU A 102 -5.97 9.35 -21.39
C LEU A 102 -4.97 8.91 -22.46
N ALA A 103 -4.97 9.55 -23.62
CA ALA A 103 -4.02 9.27 -24.69
C ALA A 103 -2.57 9.54 -24.24
N ASN A 104 -2.33 10.66 -23.55
CA ASN A 104 -1.02 10.99 -23.00
C ASN A 104 -0.56 10.00 -21.92
N MET A 105 -1.46 9.60 -21.01
CA MET A 105 -1.15 8.58 -20.00
C MET A 105 -0.82 7.22 -20.65
N TYR A 106 -1.55 6.84 -21.69
CA TYR A 106 -1.31 5.59 -22.42
C TYR A 106 0.03 5.61 -23.16
N ALA A 107 0.36 6.72 -23.83
CA ALA A 107 1.65 6.88 -24.49
C ALA A 107 2.84 6.88 -23.49
N GLN A 108 2.66 7.47 -22.31
CA GLN A 108 3.65 7.40 -21.23
C GLN A 108 3.83 5.97 -20.74
N TYR A 109 2.74 5.23 -20.52
CA TYR A 109 2.80 3.84 -20.10
C TYR A 109 3.54 2.96 -21.13
N ASP A 110 3.24 3.09 -22.42
CA ASP A 110 3.93 2.38 -23.50
C ASP A 110 5.44 2.71 -23.55
N THR A 111 5.80 3.97 -23.32
CA THR A 111 7.21 4.38 -23.26
C THR A 111 7.93 3.77 -22.07
N VAL A 112 7.28 3.73 -20.90
CA VAL A 112 7.81 3.09 -19.68
C VAL A 112 7.97 1.59 -19.89
N ASP A 113 7.01 0.92 -20.52
CA ASP A 113 7.06 -0.52 -20.81
C ASP A 113 8.24 -0.89 -21.72
N LYS A 114 8.51 -0.08 -22.75
CA LYS A 114 9.72 -0.22 -23.59
C LYS A 114 11.00 -0.05 -22.80
N GLY A 115 11.05 0.92 -21.89
CA GLY A 115 12.17 1.12 -20.98
C GLY A 115 12.40 -0.07 -20.05
N LEU A 116 11.32 -0.63 -19.49
CA LEU A 116 11.36 -1.82 -18.65
C LEU A 116 11.90 -3.03 -19.42
N SER A 117 11.37 -3.29 -20.62
CA SER A 117 11.85 -4.36 -21.50
C SER A 117 13.35 -4.22 -21.82
N PHE A 118 13.82 -2.99 -22.07
CA PHE A 118 15.24 -2.74 -22.32
C PHE A 118 16.10 -3.06 -21.08
N ILE A 119 15.69 -2.62 -19.89
CA ILE A 119 16.40 -2.89 -18.64
C ILE A 119 16.44 -4.39 -18.35
N GLN A 120 15.32 -5.09 -18.50
CA GLN A 120 15.24 -6.55 -18.33
C GLN A 120 16.23 -7.28 -19.26
N LYS A 121 16.30 -6.87 -20.53
CA LYS A 121 17.27 -7.41 -21.47
C LYS A 121 18.72 -7.18 -21.02
N LYS A 122 19.01 -5.98 -20.49
CA LYS A 122 20.36 -5.66 -19.98
C LYS A 122 20.72 -6.46 -18.73
N ILE A 123 19.77 -6.71 -17.83
CA ILE A 123 19.96 -7.58 -16.66
C ILE A 123 20.31 -9.00 -17.13
N ALA A 124 19.52 -9.58 -18.04
CA ALA A 124 19.78 -10.92 -18.57
C ALA A 124 21.14 -11.03 -19.28
N GLU A 125 21.56 -10.00 -20.01
CA GLU A 125 22.89 -9.94 -20.63
C GLU A 125 24.01 -9.90 -19.59
N LEU A 126 23.83 -9.18 -18.48
CA LEU A 126 24.80 -9.10 -17.38
C LEU A 126 24.89 -10.42 -16.61
N GLU A 127 23.76 -11.02 -16.24
CA GLU A 127 23.71 -12.33 -15.57
C GLU A 127 24.49 -13.38 -16.36
N LYS A 128 24.24 -13.47 -17.67
CA LYS A 128 24.98 -14.37 -18.57
C LYS A 128 26.48 -14.09 -18.61
N LYS A 129 26.92 -12.83 -18.47
CA LYS A 129 28.34 -12.48 -18.39
C LYS A 129 28.95 -12.92 -17.06
N TYR A 130 28.23 -12.73 -15.96
CA TYR A 130 28.67 -13.18 -14.63
C TYR A 130 28.79 -14.69 -14.57
N ASP A 131 27.81 -15.44 -15.07
CA ASP A 131 27.87 -16.92 -15.12
C ASP A 131 29.10 -17.41 -15.87
N LYS A 132 29.41 -16.80 -17.02
CA LYS A 132 30.61 -17.14 -17.80
C LYS A 132 31.89 -16.80 -17.05
N ALA A 133 31.94 -15.66 -16.36
CA ALA A 133 33.11 -15.26 -15.59
C ALA A 133 33.36 -16.21 -14.41
N ILE A 134 32.30 -16.59 -13.69
CA ILE A 134 32.35 -17.57 -12.59
C ILE A 134 32.80 -18.94 -13.11
N ALA A 135 32.22 -19.41 -14.21
CA ALA A 135 32.62 -20.69 -14.82
C ALA A 135 34.10 -20.71 -15.23
N LYS A 136 34.59 -19.59 -15.78
CA LYS A 136 36.01 -19.44 -16.12
C LYS A 136 36.89 -19.44 -14.86
N GLN A 137 36.55 -18.65 -13.85
CA GLN A 137 37.30 -18.62 -12.59
C GLN A 137 37.36 -20.00 -11.93
N ASN A 138 36.24 -20.73 -11.90
CA ASN A 138 36.22 -22.09 -11.36
C ASN A 138 37.14 -23.03 -12.15
N LYS A 139 37.16 -22.93 -13.48
CA LYS A 139 38.08 -23.72 -14.32
C LYS A 139 39.55 -23.38 -14.02
N ASP A 140 39.88 -22.10 -13.94
CA ASP A 140 41.24 -21.63 -13.64
C ASP A 140 41.67 -22.11 -12.23
N LEU A 141 40.76 -22.09 -11.24
CA LEU A 141 41.00 -22.62 -9.89
C LEU A 141 41.27 -24.13 -9.89
N GLU A 142 40.48 -24.92 -10.62
CA GLU A 142 40.71 -26.36 -10.76
C GLU A 142 42.09 -26.65 -11.38
N GLU A 143 42.48 -25.89 -12.41
CA GLU A 143 43.81 -26.04 -13.02
C GLU A 143 44.94 -25.78 -12.01
N ILE A 144 44.85 -24.70 -11.22
CA ILE A 144 45.81 -24.39 -10.15
C ILE A 144 45.87 -25.52 -9.09
N LEU A 145 44.70 -26.05 -8.69
CA LEU A 145 44.61 -27.15 -7.73
C LEU A 145 45.22 -28.45 -8.26
N THR A 146 45.10 -28.74 -9.57
CA THR A 146 45.73 -29.92 -10.16
C THR A 146 47.26 -29.79 -10.22
N GLN A 147 47.78 -28.62 -10.56
CA GLN A 147 49.23 -28.36 -10.62
C GLN A 147 49.87 -28.42 -9.23
N THR A 148 49.20 -27.90 -8.19
CA THR A 148 49.71 -27.94 -6.81
C THR A 148 49.73 -29.34 -6.20
N LYS A 149 48.78 -30.22 -6.55
CA LYS A 149 48.78 -31.64 -6.12
C LYS A 149 49.90 -32.48 -6.76
N GLY A 150 50.44 -32.07 -7.91
CA GLY A 150 51.55 -32.77 -8.59
C GLY A 150 52.94 -32.45 -8.04
N VAL A 151 53.08 -31.40 -7.22
CA VAL A 151 54.38 -30.91 -6.69
C VAL A 151 54.73 -31.52 -5.32
N VAL A 152 53.81 -32.25 -4.69
CA VAL A 152 54.06 -32.99 -3.45
C VAL A 152 54.44 -34.44 -3.78
N LYS A 153 55.66 -34.65 -4.25
CA LYS A 153 56.35 -35.95 -4.25
C LYS A 153 57.83 -35.75 -3.93
#